data_AF-A0A8C0KNU4-F1
#
_entry.id   AF-A0A8C0KNU4-F1
#
_cell.length_a   1.000
_cell.length_b   1.000
_cell.length_c   1.000
_cell.angle_alpha   90.00
_cell.angle_beta   90.00
_cell.angle_gamma   90.00
#
_symmetry.space_group_name_H-M   'P 1'
#
loop_
_entity.id
_entity.type
_entity.pdbx_description
1 polymer ?
#
loop_
_entity_poly.entity_id
_entity_poly.type
_entity_poly.pdbx_seq_one_letter_code
_entity_poly.pdbx_strand_id
1 'polypeptide(L)'
;MERGGQAGLGSREGPAGNGPDPGCARAAAAPGDGQAAAALLAPMDLGEEPLEKAARARPAKDPNTYKVLSLVLSVCVLTTILGCIFGLKPSCAKEVKSCKGRCFERTFGNCRCDVACVDLGNCCLDYQETCIEPERIWTCSKFRCGEKRLSRSLCSCSDDCRDKGDCCVNYSSVCLGEVSNAHLVPQQPDIPLHGGGVLFEMPPTLLFSLDGFRAEYLHTWGGLLPVISKLKNCGTYTKNMRPVYPTKTFPNHYSIVTGLYPESHGIIDNKIYDPKMNAFFALKSKEKFNPEWYKGEPIWLTTKYQGLKSGTFFWPGSDVEIKGILPDIYKMYNGSIPFEERILAVLKWLQLPKDERRTRFFRSFIWTSQQ
;
A
#
# COMPACT_ATOMS: atom_id res chain seq x y z
N MET A 1 8.87 -31.19 -46.20
CA MET A 1 8.27 -32.54 -46.08
C MET A 1 6.88 -32.36 -45.49
N GLU A 2 5.87 -33.10 -45.95
CA GLU A 2 4.45 -32.71 -45.87
C GLU A 2 3.61 -33.46 -44.82
N ARG A 3 2.30 -33.10 -44.78
CA ARG A 3 1.12 -33.74 -44.13
C ARG A 3 0.93 -33.39 -42.64
N GLY A 4 -0.29 -33.18 -42.12
CA GLY A 4 -1.67 -33.09 -42.67
C GLY A 4 -2.63 -32.73 -41.49
N GLY A 5 -3.74 -31.99 -41.61
CA GLY A 5 -5.05 -32.36 -42.22
C GLY A 5 -5.80 -33.43 -41.38
N GLN A 6 -7.09 -33.38 -40.99
CA GLN A 6 -8.28 -32.51 -41.14
C GLN A 6 -9.20 -32.75 -39.88
N ALA A 7 -10.19 -31.96 -39.40
CA ALA A 7 -10.96 -30.75 -39.79
C ALA A 7 -12.46 -31.01 -40.15
N GLY A 8 -13.39 -30.60 -39.26
CA GLY A 8 -14.88 -30.68 -39.36
C GLY A 8 -15.55 -31.46 -38.20
N LEU A 9 -16.84 -31.35 -37.86
CA LEU A 9 -17.98 -30.47 -38.25
C LEU A 9 -19.00 -30.44 -37.05
N GLY A 10 -19.80 -29.40 -36.78
CA GLY A 10 -21.20 -29.20 -37.23
C GLY A 10 -22.27 -29.92 -36.33
N SER A 11 -23.52 -29.46 -36.08
CA SER A 11 -24.28 -28.24 -36.42
C SER A 11 -25.65 -28.18 -35.67
N ARG A 12 -26.33 -27.01 -35.67
CA ARG A 12 -27.81 -26.79 -35.49
C ARG A 12 -28.41 -27.01 -34.07
N GLU A 13 -29.60 -26.50 -33.70
CA GLU A 13 -30.69 -25.79 -34.42
C GLU A 13 -31.44 -24.76 -33.50
N GLY A 14 -32.49 -24.07 -33.99
CA GLY A 14 -33.43 -23.21 -33.22
C GLY A 14 -34.88 -23.40 -33.73
N PRO A 15 -35.87 -22.47 -33.56
CA PRO A 15 -35.88 -21.18 -32.84
C PRO A 15 -37.21 -20.86 -32.04
N ALA A 16 -37.30 -19.63 -31.48
CA ALA A 16 -38.52 -18.80 -31.23
C ALA A 16 -39.60 -19.17 -30.18
N GLY A 17 -40.19 -18.14 -29.53
CA GLY A 17 -41.54 -18.21 -28.91
C GLY A 17 -41.82 -17.41 -27.60
N ASN A 18 -42.39 -16.20 -27.72
CA ASN A 18 -43.30 -15.46 -26.80
C ASN A 18 -43.08 -15.32 -25.26
N GLY A 19 -43.54 -14.19 -24.69
CA GLY A 19 -43.73 -13.95 -23.23
C GLY A 19 -45.21 -14.12 -22.78
N PRO A 20 -45.70 -13.51 -21.68
CA PRO A 20 -45.08 -12.47 -20.81
C PRO A 20 -45.13 -12.78 -19.27
N ASP A 21 -44.95 -11.74 -18.45
CA ASP A 21 -45.21 -11.58 -16.99
C ASP A 21 -46.58 -12.12 -16.48
N PRO A 22 -46.86 -12.19 -15.13
CA PRO A 22 -46.02 -11.84 -13.96
C PRO A 22 -46.01 -12.93 -12.84
N GLY A 23 -45.46 -12.63 -11.65
CA GLY A 23 -45.87 -13.32 -10.41
C GLY A 23 -44.96 -13.21 -9.17
N CYS A 24 -45.47 -12.63 -8.08
CA CYS A 24 -44.82 -12.66 -6.76
C CYS A 24 -45.24 -13.86 -5.92
N ALA A 25 -44.30 -14.57 -5.28
CA ALA A 25 -44.45 -15.11 -3.92
C ALA A 25 -43.13 -15.63 -3.33
N ARG A 26 -42.86 -15.31 -2.05
CA ARG A 26 -41.98 -16.10 -1.16
C ARG A 26 -42.90 -16.87 -0.20
N ALA A 27 -42.60 -18.14 0.07
CA ALA A 27 -43.36 -18.94 1.05
C ALA A 27 -42.47 -19.91 1.84
N ALA A 28 -42.33 -19.66 3.14
CA ALA A 28 -41.93 -20.53 4.26
C ALA A 28 -41.89 -19.61 5.51
N ALA A 29 -42.69 -19.72 6.58
CA ALA A 29 -43.00 -20.87 7.46
C ALA A 29 -41.76 -21.33 8.26
N ALA A 30 -41.78 -21.62 9.57
CA ALA A 30 -42.72 -21.46 10.71
C ALA A 30 -41.93 -21.90 12.00
N PRO A 31 -42.49 -22.19 13.20
CA PRO A 31 -43.76 -21.84 13.88
C PRO A 31 -43.51 -20.91 15.12
N GLY A 32 -44.46 -20.53 15.99
CA GLY A 32 -45.17 -21.30 17.06
C GLY A 32 -44.55 -20.96 18.44
N ASP A 33 -45.24 -20.66 19.55
CA ASP A 33 -46.66 -20.64 19.96
C ASP A 33 -46.95 -19.33 20.77
N GLY A 34 -48.16 -18.92 21.21
CA GLY A 34 -49.53 -19.42 21.03
C GLY A 34 -50.33 -19.47 22.35
N GLN A 35 -51.46 -18.73 22.47
CA GLN A 35 -52.58 -19.06 23.39
C GLN A 35 -53.83 -18.14 23.27
N ALA A 36 -54.99 -18.74 23.57
CA ALA A 36 -56.27 -18.19 24.05
C ALA A 36 -56.97 -17.02 23.32
N ALA A 37 -58.24 -17.24 22.99
CA ALA A 37 -59.21 -16.21 22.60
C ALA A 37 -60.50 -16.36 23.43
N ALA A 38 -61.14 -15.24 23.79
CA ALA A 38 -62.53 -15.16 24.23
C ALA A 38 -63.05 -13.74 24.00
N ALA A 39 -64.33 -13.60 23.63
CA ALA A 39 -65.00 -12.30 23.41
C ALA A 39 -66.01 -12.02 24.53
N LEU A 40 -66.41 -10.76 24.69
CA LEU A 40 -67.65 -10.34 25.37
C LEU A 40 -68.13 -8.98 24.81
N LEU A 41 -69.39 -8.64 25.07
CA LEU A 41 -70.18 -7.64 24.30
C LEU A 41 -70.59 -6.39 25.11
N ALA A 42 -71.13 -5.39 24.41
CA ALA A 42 -71.78 -4.17 24.96
C ALA A 42 -73.22 -4.43 25.45
N PRO A 43 -73.91 -3.45 26.07
CA PRO A 43 -74.68 -2.38 25.37
C PRO A 43 -74.37 -0.96 25.96
N MET A 44 -75.06 0.17 25.77
CA MET A 44 -76.38 0.60 25.21
C MET A 44 -76.18 1.90 24.34
N ASP A 45 -77.12 2.57 23.64
CA ASP A 45 -78.60 2.78 23.69
C ASP A 45 -79.10 3.68 24.86
N LEU A 46 -79.97 4.71 24.74
CA LEU A 46 -80.63 5.46 23.63
C LEU A 46 -80.63 6.99 24.00
N GLY A 47 -81.02 7.99 23.19
CA GLY A 47 -81.40 8.01 21.76
C GLY A 47 -82.68 8.80 21.43
N GLU A 48 -82.70 10.14 21.56
CA GLU A 48 -83.87 11.01 21.22
C GLU A 48 -83.46 12.38 20.59
N GLU A 49 -84.33 12.93 19.74
CA GLU A 49 -84.25 14.25 19.06
C GLU A 49 -85.54 15.04 19.33
N PRO A 50 -85.47 16.38 19.46
CA PRO A 50 -86.56 17.18 18.88
C PRO A 50 -86.08 18.40 18.07
N LEU A 51 -86.74 18.59 16.92
CA LEU A 51 -86.47 19.64 15.94
C LEU A 51 -87.32 20.90 16.23
N GLU A 52 -86.68 22.03 16.49
CA GLU A 52 -87.32 23.34 16.72
C GLU A 52 -86.72 24.46 15.86
N LYS A 53 -87.52 25.46 15.48
CA LYS A 53 -87.14 26.49 14.50
C LYS A 53 -86.52 27.73 15.16
N ALA A 54 -85.29 28.07 14.80
CA ALA A 54 -84.70 29.38 15.11
C ALA A 54 -84.05 30.03 13.87
N ALA A 55 -84.87 30.61 12.99
CA ALA A 55 -84.38 31.46 11.90
C ALA A 55 -83.85 32.79 12.44
N ARG A 56 -82.56 32.83 12.82
CA ARG A 56 -81.90 34.05 13.33
C ARG A 56 -80.89 34.58 12.31
N ALA A 57 -81.13 35.80 11.83
CA ALA A 57 -80.31 36.42 10.80
C ALA A 57 -78.84 36.53 11.22
N ARG A 58 -77.92 36.14 10.32
CA ARG A 58 -76.51 36.51 10.46
C ARG A 58 -76.39 38.02 10.27
N PRO A 59 -75.80 38.79 11.20
CA PRO A 59 -75.56 40.22 10.96
C PRO A 59 -74.64 40.38 9.74
N ALA A 60 -74.92 41.40 8.92
CA ALA A 60 -74.11 41.69 7.74
C ALA A 60 -72.66 41.92 8.16
N LYS A 61 -71.75 41.07 7.69
CA LYS A 61 -70.36 41.10 8.14
C LYS A 61 -69.64 42.30 7.51
N ASP A 62 -69.20 43.22 8.35
CA ASP A 62 -68.62 44.52 7.97
C ASP A 62 -67.59 44.38 6.83
N PRO A 63 -67.67 45.21 5.77
CA PRO A 63 -66.82 45.07 4.59
C PRO A 63 -65.32 45.30 4.83
N ASN A 64 -64.89 45.82 5.98
CA ASN A 64 -63.47 45.79 6.36
C ASN A 64 -63.03 44.42 6.89
N THR A 65 -63.91 43.60 7.48
CA THR A 65 -63.52 42.30 8.06
C THR A 65 -63.09 41.28 7.00
N TYR A 66 -63.70 41.28 5.81
CA TYR A 66 -63.21 40.43 4.71
C TYR A 66 -61.86 40.90 4.17
N LYS A 67 -61.59 42.22 4.15
CA LYS A 67 -60.30 42.78 3.73
C LYS A 67 -59.19 42.38 4.70
N VAL A 68 -59.42 42.54 6.00
CA VAL A 68 -58.47 42.13 7.05
C VAL A 68 -58.21 40.62 7.00
N LEU A 69 -59.25 39.79 6.89
CA LEU A 69 -59.09 38.33 6.78
C LEU A 69 -58.33 37.92 5.50
N SER A 70 -58.64 38.53 4.36
CA SER A 70 -57.95 38.28 3.09
C SER A 70 -56.48 38.70 3.13
N LEU A 71 -56.17 39.84 3.75
CA LEU A 71 -54.80 40.36 3.88
C LEU A 71 -53.98 39.51 4.86
N VAL A 72 -54.56 39.10 5.99
CA VAL A 72 -53.92 38.14 6.92
C VAL A 72 -53.67 36.80 6.25
N LEU A 73 -54.64 36.23 5.52
CA LEU A 73 -54.44 34.99 4.76
C LEU A 73 -53.35 35.15 3.69
N SER A 74 -53.32 36.25 2.97
CA SER A 74 -52.28 36.56 1.98
C SER A 74 -50.89 36.64 2.63
N VAL A 75 -50.75 37.29 3.78
CA VAL A 75 -49.49 37.35 4.54
C VAL A 75 -49.08 35.98 5.09
N CYS A 76 -50.01 35.15 5.57
CA CYS A 76 -49.72 33.78 5.99
C CYS A 76 -49.29 32.89 4.81
N VAL A 77 -49.92 33.02 3.64
CA VAL A 77 -49.52 32.30 2.41
C VAL A 77 -48.16 32.79 1.91
N LEU A 78 -47.89 34.10 1.92
CA LEU A 78 -46.58 34.64 1.55
C LEU A 78 -45.47 34.22 2.52
N THR A 79 -45.71 34.24 3.84
CA THR A 79 -44.69 33.83 4.83
C THR A 79 -44.47 32.32 4.83
N THR A 80 -45.48 31.50 4.53
CA THR A 80 -45.29 30.05 4.33
C THR A 80 -44.60 29.73 3.00
N ILE A 81 -44.92 30.41 1.90
CA ILE A 81 -44.18 30.26 0.63
C ILE A 81 -42.72 30.68 0.78
N LEU A 82 -42.45 31.85 1.40
CA LEU A 82 -41.09 32.29 1.73
C LEU A 82 -40.41 31.30 2.68
N GLY A 83 -41.12 30.80 3.68
CA GLY A 83 -40.66 29.76 4.60
C GLY A 83 -40.30 28.44 3.90
N CYS A 84 -41.03 28.05 2.86
CA CYS A 84 -40.68 26.91 2.02
C CYS A 84 -39.48 27.22 1.12
N ILE A 85 -39.41 28.39 0.49
CA ILE A 85 -38.30 28.77 -0.40
C ILE A 85 -36.97 28.90 0.36
N PHE A 86 -36.97 29.47 1.56
CA PHE A 86 -35.76 29.62 2.38
C PHE A 86 -35.50 28.45 3.34
N GLY A 87 -36.56 27.72 3.75
CA GLY A 87 -36.48 26.54 4.62
C GLY A 87 -36.12 25.27 3.86
N LEU A 88 -36.53 25.11 2.60
CA LEU A 88 -35.97 24.14 1.67
C LEU A 88 -34.62 24.62 1.13
N LYS A 89 -33.67 24.84 2.05
CA LYS A 89 -32.28 24.49 1.72
C LYS A 89 -32.27 22.98 1.49
N PRO A 90 -32.05 22.46 0.27
CA PRO A 90 -31.53 21.10 0.16
C PRO A 90 -30.25 21.09 1.01
N SER A 91 -30.20 20.25 2.05
CA SER A 91 -29.07 20.23 2.98
C SER A 91 -27.81 20.06 2.16
N CYS A 92 -27.00 21.12 2.08
CA CYS A 92 -26.02 21.25 1.01
C CYS A 92 -25.06 20.08 1.10
N ALA A 93 -25.18 19.13 0.16
CA ALA A 93 -24.23 18.06 0.02
C ALA A 93 -22.86 18.74 -0.11
N LYS A 94 -22.00 18.54 0.91
CA LYS A 94 -20.63 19.09 0.91
C LYS A 94 -20.07 18.85 -0.49
N GLU A 95 -19.52 19.87 -1.14
CA GLU A 95 -18.94 19.67 -2.47
C GLU A 95 -17.86 18.59 -2.38
N VAL A 96 -18.20 17.35 -2.74
CA VAL A 96 -17.32 16.20 -2.54
C VAL A 96 -16.28 16.20 -3.66
N LYS A 97 -15.41 17.19 -3.65
CA LYS A 97 -14.34 17.44 -4.62
C LYS A 97 -13.15 16.49 -4.46
N SER A 98 -13.17 15.65 -3.42
CA SER A 98 -12.09 14.75 -3.02
C SER A 98 -12.58 13.30 -2.85
N CYS A 99 -11.75 12.33 -3.20
CA CYS A 99 -11.95 10.90 -2.96
C CYS A 99 -11.47 10.42 -1.59
N LYS A 100 -10.84 11.28 -0.78
CA LYS A 100 -10.32 10.93 0.54
C LYS A 100 -11.42 10.34 1.44
N GLY A 101 -11.17 9.12 1.92
CA GLY A 101 -12.10 8.38 2.77
C GLY A 101 -13.20 7.58 2.05
N ARG A 102 -13.34 7.72 0.71
CA ARG A 102 -14.39 7.07 -0.10
C ARG A 102 -13.90 6.41 -1.39
N CYS A 103 -12.63 5.99 -1.43
CA CYS A 103 -12.09 5.26 -2.57
C CYS A 103 -12.88 3.97 -2.83
N PHE A 104 -13.21 3.74 -4.11
CA PHE A 104 -14.02 2.63 -4.62
C PHE A 104 -15.49 2.62 -4.17
N GLU A 105 -15.95 3.64 -3.45
CA GLU A 105 -17.35 3.76 -3.02
C GLU A 105 -18.20 4.48 -4.09
N ARG A 106 -19.29 3.84 -4.50
CA ARG A 106 -20.28 4.44 -5.40
C ARG A 106 -20.97 5.59 -4.69
N THR A 107 -20.88 6.79 -5.26
CA THR A 107 -21.41 8.03 -4.69
C THR A 107 -22.20 8.81 -5.73
N PHE A 108 -23.37 9.33 -5.34
CA PHE A 108 -24.30 10.07 -6.20
C PHE A 108 -24.01 11.59 -6.19
N GLY A 109 -22.74 11.95 -6.32
CA GLY A 109 -22.26 13.35 -6.33
C GLY A 109 -21.58 13.72 -7.65
N ASN A 110 -21.25 15.01 -7.82
CA ASN A 110 -20.72 15.56 -9.08
C ASN A 110 -19.42 14.90 -9.58
N CYS A 111 -18.62 14.29 -8.72
CA CYS A 111 -17.48 13.47 -9.12
C CYS A 111 -17.39 12.17 -8.32
N ARG A 112 -16.92 11.12 -9.00
CA ARG A 112 -16.90 9.72 -8.54
C ARG A 112 -15.50 9.27 -8.15
N CYS A 113 -15.46 8.16 -7.41
CA CYS A 113 -14.25 7.57 -6.84
C CYS A 113 -14.20 6.04 -7.01
N ASP A 114 -15.09 5.48 -7.82
CA ASP A 114 -15.11 4.07 -8.22
C ASP A 114 -14.57 3.90 -9.65
N VAL A 115 -14.09 2.69 -9.98
CA VAL A 115 -13.28 2.42 -11.19
C VAL A 115 -13.92 2.92 -12.49
N ALA A 116 -15.25 2.88 -12.60
CA ALA A 116 -16.01 3.36 -13.76
C ALA A 116 -15.95 4.88 -13.96
N CYS A 117 -15.41 5.67 -13.02
CA CYS A 117 -15.28 7.12 -13.20
C CYS A 117 -14.31 7.51 -14.32
N VAL A 118 -13.35 6.62 -14.65
CA VAL A 118 -12.35 6.82 -15.70
C VAL A 118 -13.02 6.77 -17.07
N ASP A 119 -13.79 5.72 -17.33
CA ASP A 119 -14.54 5.53 -18.59
C ASP A 119 -15.63 6.60 -18.76
N LEU A 120 -16.18 7.11 -17.65
CA LEU A 120 -17.21 8.15 -17.64
C LEU A 120 -16.65 9.59 -17.60
N GLY A 121 -15.31 9.76 -17.56
CA GLY A 121 -14.67 11.07 -17.51
C GLY A 121 -15.03 11.94 -16.30
N ASN A 122 -15.52 11.35 -15.20
CA ASN A 122 -16.12 12.06 -14.06
C ASN A 122 -15.50 11.68 -12.70
N CYS A 123 -14.26 11.22 -12.70
CA CYS A 123 -13.46 11.09 -11.48
C CYS A 123 -13.29 12.44 -10.77
N CYS A 124 -13.11 12.42 -9.45
CA CYS A 124 -12.58 13.59 -8.75
C CYS A 124 -11.10 13.81 -9.09
N LEU A 125 -10.65 15.06 -8.98
CA LEU A 125 -9.30 15.47 -9.40
C LEU A 125 -8.19 14.73 -8.64
N ASP A 126 -8.45 14.29 -7.41
CA ASP A 126 -7.52 13.56 -6.55
C ASP A 126 -7.69 12.03 -6.61
N TYR A 127 -8.57 11.50 -7.46
CA TYR A 127 -8.88 10.06 -7.53
C TYR A 127 -7.63 9.20 -7.75
N GLN A 128 -6.77 9.62 -8.68
CA GLN A 128 -5.55 8.89 -9.03
C GLN A 128 -4.58 8.82 -7.84
N GLU A 129 -4.22 9.99 -7.29
CA GLU A 129 -3.28 10.13 -6.14
C GLU A 129 -3.81 9.48 -4.85
N THR A 130 -5.13 9.49 -4.65
CA THR A 130 -5.76 9.05 -3.39
C THR A 130 -6.16 7.58 -3.41
N CYS A 131 -6.50 7.01 -4.58
CA CYS A 131 -7.07 5.66 -4.68
C CYS A 131 -6.25 4.69 -5.53
N ILE A 132 -5.47 5.15 -6.51
CA ILE A 132 -4.76 4.27 -7.47
C ILE A 132 -3.25 4.26 -7.23
N GLU A 133 -2.64 5.40 -6.97
CA GLU A 133 -1.20 5.48 -6.67
C GLU A 133 -0.75 4.75 -5.39
N PRO A 134 -1.55 4.66 -4.30
CA PRO A 134 -1.16 3.88 -3.11
C PRO A 134 -0.85 2.40 -3.37
N GLU A 135 -1.36 1.83 -4.47
CA GLU A 135 -1.03 0.45 -4.91
C GLU A 135 0.35 0.33 -5.58
N ARG A 136 1.04 1.45 -5.81
CA ARG A 136 2.27 1.56 -6.60
C ARG A 136 3.38 2.36 -5.93
N ILE A 137 3.08 3.14 -4.89
CA ILE A 137 4.05 4.00 -4.20
C ILE A 137 4.29 3.58 -2.74
N TRP A 138 5.54 3.67 -2.31
CA TRP A 138 5.99 3.33 -0.95
C TRP A 138 6.05 4.55 0.00
N THR A 139 5.33 5.62 -0.34
CA THR A 139 5.44 6.94 0.28
C THR A 139 4.07 7.55 0.59
N CYS A 140 3.98 8.25 1.72
CA CYS A 140 2.92 9.20 2.02
C CYS A 140 3.11 10.52 1.28
N SER A 141 1.98 11.15 0.97
CA SER A 141 1.83 12.54 0.50
C SER A 141 0.84 13.27 1.41
N LYS A 142 0.68 14.59 1.26
CA LYS A 142 -0.32 15.37 2.01
C LYS A 142 -1.76 14.86 1.81
N PHE A 143 -2.05 14.25 0.66
CA PHE A 143 -3.35 13.65 0.38
C PHE A 143 -3.57 12.36 1.16
N ARG A 144 -2.53 11.50 1.24
CA ARG A 144 -2.54 10.20 1.93
C ARG A 144 -2.53 10.25 3.47
N CYS A 145 -2.02 11.31 4.09
CA CYS A 145 -1.97 11.39 5.57
C CYS A 145 -3.38 11.36 6.20
N GLY A 146 -3.68 10.37 7.04
CA GLY A 146 -5.05 10.15 7.53
C GLY A 146 -5.98 9.62 6.44
N GLU A 147 -5.48 8.74 5.57
CA GLU A 147 -6.30 7.99 4.61
C GLU A 147 -7.12 6.88 5.28
N LYS A 148 -8.27 6.56 4.70
CA LYS A 148 -8.98 5.31 4.99
C LYS A 148 -8.19 4.18 4.35
N ARG A 149 -7.83 3.16 5.15
CA ARG A 149 -7.05 2.01 4.69
C ARG A 149 -7.58 1.39 3.40
N LEU A 150 -6.68 1.22 2.44
CA LEU A 150 -6.92 0.47 1.20
C LEU A 150 -6.32 -0.93 1.37
N SER A 151 -7.03 -1.98 0.98
CA SER A 151 -6.52 -3.36 1.06
C SER A 151 -5.41 -3.68 0.04
N ARG A 152 -5.18 -2.77 -0.91
CA ARG A 152 -4.22 -2.90 -2.02
C ARG A 152 -3.03 -1.95 -1.92
N SER A 153 -2.95 -1.11 -0.89
CA SER A 153 -1.81 -0.19 -0.71
C SER A 153 -0.55 -0.89 -0.21
N LEU A 154 0.61 -0.55 -0.76
CA LEU A 154 1.89 -1.20 -0.46
C LEU A 154 2.40 -0.91 0.97
N CYS A 155 2.04 0.24 1.51
CA CYS A 155 2.22 0.66 2.90
C CYS A 155 1.12 1.66 3.27
N SER A 156 0.81 1.84 4.54
CA SER A 156 -0.28 2.72 4.99
C SER A 156 0.18 4.12 5.39
N CYS A 157 -0.71 5.10 5.23
CA CYS A 157 -0.61 6.45 5.78
C CYS A 157 -1.81 6.81 6.67
N SER A 158 -2.60 5.79 7.07
CA SER A 158 -3.68 5.89 8.06
C SER A 158 -3.14 6.08 9.47
N ASP A 159 -3.95 6.67 10.36
CA ASP A 159 -3.52 7.03 11.72
C ASP A 159 -3.12 5.78 12.55
N ASP A 160 -3.76 4.64 12.30
CA ASP A 160 -3.48 3.33 12.90
C ASP A 160 -2.30 2.56 12.26
N CYS A 161 -1.49 3.18 11.40
CA CYS A 161 -0.34 2.51 10.77
C CYS A 161 0.78 2.19 11.76
N ARG A 162 0.91 2.98 12.84
CA ARG A 162 1.92 2.73 13.88
C ARG A 162 1.59 1.48 14.69
N ASP A 163 0.32 1.31 15.08
CA ASP A 163 -0.16 0.17 15.87
C ASP A 163 -0.10 -1.15 15.09
N LYS A 164 -0.27 -1.09 13.76
CA LYS A 164 -0.16 -2.25 12.84
C LYS A 164 1.24 -2.46 12.27
N GLY A 165 2.18 -1.56 12.52
CA GLY A 165 3.57 -1.66 12.07
C GLY A 165 3.78 -1.56 10.55
N ASP A 166 2.84 -0.93 9.82
CA ASP A 166 2.81 -0.91 8.35
C ASP A 166 2.84 0.49 7.71
N CYS A 167 3.24 1.51 8.49
CA CYS A 167 3.46 2.87 7.97
C CYS A 167 4.47 2.92 6.80
N CYS A 168 4.20 3.76 5.81
CA CYS A 168 5.21 4.12 4.81
C CYS A 168 6.43 4.81 5.45
N VAL A 169 7.62 4.64 4.84
CA VAL A 169 8.92 5.05 5.43
C VAL A 169 9.00 6.55 5.77
N ASN A 170 8.28 7.40 5.04
CA ASN A 170 8.25 8.85 5.24
C ASN A 170 7.04 9.36 6.05
N TYR A 171 6.18 8.47 6.61
CA TYR A 171 4.95 8.83 7.34
C TYR A 171 5.21 9.87 8.44
N SER A 172 6.17 9.60 9.32
CA SER A 172 6.64 10.53 10.36
C SER A 172 6.89 11.95 9.83
N SER A 173 7.63 12.07 8.73
CA SER A 173 8.04 13.37 8.19
C SER A 173 6.99 14.10 7.35
N VAL A 174 6.05 13.37 6.74
CA VAL A 174 5.02 13.97 5.88
C VAL A 174 3.70 14.21 6.63
N CYS A 175 3.35 13.34 7.57
CA CYS A 175 2.06 13.35 8.25
C CYS A 175 2.12 13.89 9.68
N LEU A 176 3.25 13.75 10.38
CA LEU A 176 3.45 14.25 11.75
C LEU A 176 4.40 15.46 11.82
N GLY A 177 5.03 15.83 10.71
CA GLY A 177 5.98 16.94 10.63
C GLY A 177 7.34 16.68 11.30
N GLU A 178 7.66 15.44 11.67
CA GLU A 178 8.95 15.07 12.25
C GLU A 178 10.09 15.35 11.25
N VAL A 179 11.20 15.97 11.68
CA VAL A 179 12.27 16.38 10.75
C VAL A 179 12.92 15.16 10.11
N SER A 180 12.83 15.05 8.78
CA SER A 180 13.35 13.90 8.04
C SER A 180 14.87 13.75 8.22
N ASN A 181 15.36 12.51 8.24
CA ASN A 181 16.78 12.19 8.44
C ASN A 181 17.73 12.89 7.44
N ALA A 182 17.24 13.32 6.27
CA ALA A 182 18.00 14.13 5.32
C ALA A 182 18.32 15.55 5.83
N HIS A 183 17.44 16.15 6.64
CA HIS A 183 17.57 17.53 7.15
C HIS A 183 18.19 17.66 8.55
N LEU A 184 18.32 16.56 9.31
CA LEU A 184 18.94 16.63 10.63
C LEU A 184 20.41 17.08 10.56
N VAL A 185 20.83 17.92 11.51
CA VAL A 185 22.23 18.34 11.72
C VAL A 185 23.12 17.12 12.01
N PRO A 186 24.42 17.12 11.66
CA PRO A 186 25.35 16.08 12.10
C PRO A 186 25.39 15.99 13.63
N GLN A 187 25.02 14.84 14.19
CA GLN A 187 25.28 14.50 15.59
C GLN A 187 26.50 13.59 15.65
N GLN A 188 27.38 13.79 16.64
CA GLN A 188 28.52 12.91 16.87
C GLN A 188 28.05 11.52 17.32
N PRO A 189 28.64 10.42 16.80
CA PRO A 189 28.20 9.05 17.08
C PRO A 189 28.71 8.51 18.44
N ASP A 190 28.84 9.38 19.45
CA ASP A 190 29.62 9.09 20.66
C ASP A 190 28.88 8.23 21.69
N ILE A 191 27.58 7.98 21.51
CA ILE A 191 26.76 7.07 22.33
C ILE A 191 25.77 6.31 21.42
N PRO A 192 25.64 4.96 21.52
CA PRO A 192 24.54 4.24 20.89
C PRO A 192 23.20 4.70 21.46
N LEU A 193 22.30 5.27 20.64
CA LEU A 193 21.06 5.90 21.11
C LEU A 193 20.20 4.93 21.94
N HIS A 194 20.16 5.15 23.26
CA HIS A 194 19.25 4.47 24.19
C HIS A 194 17.83 5.07 24.12
N GLY A 195 17.25 5.09 22.92
CA GLY A 195 15.97 5.74 22.61
C GLY A 195 14.87 4.77 22.23
N GLY A 196 14.33 4.01 23.20
CA GLY A 196 13.07 3.24 23.10
C GLY A 196 13.01 2.06 22.12
N GLY A 197 13.85 2.03 21.09
CA GLY A 197 13.98 0.91 20.15
C GLY A 197 14.72 -0.29 20.76
N VAL A 198 14.80 -1.39 20.00
CA VAL A 198 15.43 -2.61 20.51
C VAL A 198 16.94 -2.42 20.69
N LEU A 199 17.40 -2.62 21.92
CA LEU A 199 18.82 -2.59 22.28
C LEU A 199 19.60 -3.70 21.56
N PHE A 200 20.56 -3.31 20.72
CA PHE A 200 21.56 -4.19 20.13
C PHE A 200 22.82 -4.19 21.02
N GLU A 201 23.22 -5.36 21.54
CA GLU A 201 24.46 -5.50 22.36
C GLU A 201 25.74 -5.14 21.59
N MET A 202 25.73 -5.31 20.27
CA MET A 202 26.74 -4.79 19.35
C MET A 202 26.02 -4.28 18.09
N PRO A 203 26.42 -3.13 17.52
CA PRO A 203 25.74 -2.55 16.37
C PRO A 203 25.79 -3.45 15.13
N PRO A 204 24.68 -3.63 14.38
CA PRO A 204 24.68 -4.37 13.13
C PRO A 204 25.41 -3.58 12.02
N THR A 205 26.13 -4.28 11.15
CA THR A 205 26.79 -3.68 9.96
C THR A 205 26.02 -4.03 8.69
N LEU A 206 25.74 -3.00 7.90
CA LEU A 206 25.03 -3.02 6.62
C LEU A 206 26.02 -2.74 5.48
N LEU A 207 26.01 -3.56 4.42
CA LEU A 207 26.94 -3.45 3.27
C LEU A 207 26.18 -3.15 1.97
N PHE A 208 25.83 -1.88 1.76
CA PHE A 208 25.00 -1.45 0.63
C PHE A 208 25.85 -1.18 -0.63
N SER A 209 25.58 -1.85 -1.77
CA SER A 209 26.38 -1.70 -3.00
C SER A 209 25.60 -1.10 -4.16
N LEU A 210 25.95 0.15 -4.52
CA LEU A 210 25.46 0.79 -5.74
C LEU A 210 26.31 0.28 -6.91
N ASP A 211 25.81 -0.70 -7.68
CA ASP A 211 26.60 -1.27 -8.78
C ASP A 211 26.76 -0.24 -9.91
N GLY A 212 27.93 -0.24 -10.55
CA GLY A 212 28.31 0.80 -11.53
C GLY A 212 28.44 2.23 -10.97
N PHE A 213 28.30 2.47 -9.66
CA PHE A 213 28.38 3.82 -9.08
C PHE A 213 29.84 4.32 -9.03
N ARG A 214 30.27 4.93 -10.14
CA ARG A 214 31.58 5.55 -10.29
C ARG A 214 31.78 6.65 -9.25
N ALA A 215 32.93 6.67 -8.58
CA ALA A 215 33.23 7.68 -7.55
C ALA A 215 33.08 9.14 -8.02
N GLU A 216 33.37 9.39 -9.30
CA GLU A 216 33.17 10.69 -9.97
C GLU A 216 31.71 11.18 -9.93
N TYR A 217 30.71 10.29 -9.88
CA TYR A 217 29.31 10.71 -9.74
C TYR A 217 29.06 11.48 -8.43
N LEU A 218 29.76 11.16 -7.33
CA LEU A 218 29.64 11.88 -6.06
C LEU A 218 30.58 13.10 -5.97
N HIS A 219 31.52 13.25 -6.92
CA HIS A 219 32.27 14.49 -7.12
C HIS A 219 31.44 15.51 -7.89
N THR A 220 30.81 15.10 -9.00
CA THR A 220 30.10 15.99 -9.93
C THR A 220 28.63 16.21 -9.54
N TRP A 221 27.90 15.14 -9.23
CA TRP A 221 26.44 15.19 -8.97
C TRP A 221 26.07 15.18 -7.48
N GLY A 222 27.04 15.38 -6.58
CA GLY A 222 26.80 15.35 -5.13
C GLY A 222 25.71 16.31 -4.64
N GLY A 223 25.53 17.46 -5.31
CA GLY A 223 24.46 18.41 -5.02
C GLY A 223 23.04 17.89 -5.31
N LEU A 224 22.91 16.91 -6.21
CA LEU A 224 21.64 16.23 -6.55
C LEU A 224 21.39 14.98 -5.69
N LEU A 225 22.36 14.58 -4.86
CA LEU A 225 22.34 13.33 -4.09
C LEU A 225 22.37 13.61 -2.56
N PRO A 226 21.38 14.33 -2.00
CA PRO A 226 21.45 14.88 -0.64
C PRO A 226 21.68 13.81 0.45
N VAL A 227 21.09 12.62 0.31
CA VAL A 227 21.28 11.51 1.27
C VAL A 227 22.71 10.97 1.24
N ILE A 228 23.27 10.72 0.05
CA ILE A 228 24.64 10.19 -0.12
C ILE A 228 25.66 11.27 0.28
N SER A 229 25.44 12.52 -0.09
CA SER A 229 26.26 13.66 0.34
C SER A 229 26.19 13.88 1.85
N LYS A 230 25.06 13.65 2.51
CA LYS A 230 24.99 13.65 3.98
C LYS A 230 25.81 12.51 4.58
N LEU A 231 25.71 11.28 4.07
CA LEU A 231 26.53 10.15 4.55
C LEU A 231 28.03 10.43 4.39
N LYS A 232 28.44 11.05 3.28
CA LYS A 232 29.81 11.54 3.01
C LYS A 232 30.27 12.63 3.98
N ASN A 233 29.38 13.53 4.40
CA ASN A 233 29.71 14.67 5.26
C ASN A 233 29.62 14.34 6.76
N CYS A 234 28.82 13.34 7.15
CA CYS A 234 28.62 12.91 8.55
C CYS A 234 29.42 11.65 8.92
N GLY A 235 30.12 11.03 7.97
CA GLY A 235 30.86 9.78 8.17
C GLY A 235 32.19 9.76 7.42
N THR A 236 32.86 8.61 7.43
CA THR A 236 34.16 8.43 6.79
C THR A 236 34.04 8.24 5.27
N TYR A 237 34.75 9.05 4.49
CA TYR A 237 34.68 9.03 3.02
C TYR A 237 36.09 9.08 2.38
N THR A 238 36.28 8.31 1.31
CA THR A 238 37.42 8.42 0.39
C THR A 238 36.96 8.91 -0.98
N LYS A 239 37.74 9.80 -1.61
CA LYS A 239 37.51 10.26 -2.99
C LYS A 239 37.47 9.10 -4.00
N ASN A 240 38.22 8.03 -3.77
CA ASN A 240 38.22 6.84 -4.61
C ASN A 240 38.45 5.58 -3.76
N MET A 241 37.63 4.55 -3.98
CA MET A 241 37.95 3.16 -3.61
C MET A 241 38.44 2.46 -4.89
N ARG A 242 39.58 1.75 -4.83
CA ARG A 242 40.15 1.09 -6.01
C ARG A 242 39.50 -0.30 -6.19
N PRO A 243 38.88 -0.59 -7.35
CA PRO A 243 38.39 -1.94 -7.65
C PRO A 243 39.54 -2.93 -7.90
N VAL A 244 39.25 -4.23 -7.83
CA VAL A 244 40.12 -5.28 -8.37
C VAL A 244 39.98 -5.37 -9.90
N TYR A 245 40.98 -5.93 -10.55
CA TYR A 245 40.93 -6.27 -11.98
C TYR A 245 40.41 -7.71 -12.18
N PRO A 246 39.52 -7.97 -13.16
CA PRO A 246 38.86 -6.99 -14.02
C PRO A 246 37.77 -6.22 -13.26
N THR A 247 37.50 -4.98 -13.68
CA THR A 247 36.52 -4.08 -13.04
C THR A 247 35.09 -4.48 -13.40
N LYS A 248 34.67 -5.64 -12.89
CA LYS A 248 33.43 -6.36 -13.20
C LYS A 248 32.68 -6.69 -11.90
N THR A 249 31.35 -6.77 -12.00
CA THR A 249 30.44 -6.99 -10.87
C THR A 249 30.83 -8.19 -10.01
N PHE A 250 30.83 -9.42 -10.57
CA PHE A 250 31.00 -10.63 -9.77
C PHE A 250 32.38 -10.70 -9.08
N PRO A 251 33.51 -10.45 -9.78
CA PRO A 251 34.82 -10.37 -9.14
C PRO A 251 34.86 -9.36 -8.00
N ASN A 252 34.46 -8.10 -8.24
CA ASN A 252 34.62 -7.04 -7.25
C ASN A 252 33.75 -7.25 -6.00
N HIS A 253 32.49 -7.65 -6.18
CA HIS A 253 31.62 -7.94 -5.04
C HIS A 253 32.14 -9.13 -4.24
N TYR A 254 32.63 -10.19 -4.89
CA TYR A 254 33.17 -11.35 -4.17
C TYR A 254 34.52 -11.05 -3.49
N SER A 255 35.38 -10.21 -4.07
CA SER A 255 36.58 -9.67 -3.40
C SER A 255 36.22 -8.88 -2.13
N ILE A 256 35.20 -8.02 -2.18
CA ILE A 256 34.77 -7.19 -1.03
C ILE A 256 34.37 -8.04 0.18
N VAL A 257 33.78 -9.22 -0.02
CA VAL A 257 33.33 -10.10 1.08
C VAL A 257 34.33 -11.18 1.49
N THR A 258 35.38 -11.42 0.69
CA THR A 258 36.43 -12.42 0.98
C THR A 258 37.76 -11.81 1.40
N GLY A 259 38.03 -10.55 1.04
CA GLY A 259 39.34 -9.91 1.17
C GLY A 259 40.40 -10.45 0.18
N LEU A 260 40.01 -11.29 -0.78
CA LEU A 260 40.90 -11.97 -1.72
C LEU A 260 40.90 -11.33 -3.11
N TYR A 261 41.98 -11.52 -3.87
CA TYR A 261 42.01 -11.21 -5.29
C TYR A 261 41.25 -12.26 -6.13
N PRO A 262 40.78 -11.91 -7.35
CA PRO A 262 40.01 -12.83 -8.19
C PRO A 262 40.71 -14.16 -8.53
N GLU A 263 42.02 -14.13 -8.74
CA GLU A 263 42.86 -15.33 -8.94
C GLU A 263 42.85 -16.30 -7.75
N SER A 264 42.62 -15.79 -6.53
CA SER A 264 42.58 -16.58 -5.29
C SER A 264 41.17 -17.05 -4.95
N HIS A 265 40.13 -16.28 -5.29
CA HIS A 265 38.73 -16.60 -4.98
C HIS A 265 37.95 -17.26 -6.14
N GLY A 266 38.61 -17.55 -7.28
CA GLY A 266 38.07 -18.30 -8.42
C GLY A 266 37.19 -17.48 -9.38
N ILE A 267 36.34 -16.60 -8.85
CA ILE A 267 35.44 -15.74 -9.63
C ILE A 267 36.21 -14.62 -10.38
N ILE A 268 36.80 -14.93 -11.54
CA ILE A 268 37.66 -14.01 -12.32
C ILE A 268 36.92 -13.07 -13.29
N ASP A 269 35.72 -13.41 -13.79
CA ASP A 269 34.83 -12.50 -14.54
C ASP A 269 33.37 -13.01 -14.39
N ASN A 270 32.40 -12.25 -14.91
CA ASN A 270 30.99 -12.62 -15.03
C ASN A 270 30.76 -13.82 -16.00
N LYS A 271 31.79 -14.26 -16.73
CA LYS A 271 31.83 -15.45 -17.60
C LYS A 271 33.22 -16.09 -17.51
N ILE A 272 33.31 -17.39 -17.24
CA ILE A 272 34.59 -18.10 -17.02
C ILE A 272 34.51 -19.48 -17.69
N TYR A 273 35.64 -19.97 -18.21
CA TYR A 273 35.83 -21.39 -18.55
C TYR A 273 36.92 -21.96 -17.64
N ASP A 274 36.65 -23.09 -16.99
CA ASP A 274 37.65 -23.84 -16.23
C ASP A 274 37.96 -25.15 -16.98
N PRO A 275 39.22 -25.40 -17.38
CA PRO A 275 39.60 -26.57 -18.16
C PRO A 275 39.74 -27.86 -17.33
N LYS A 276 39.76 -27.79 -15.99
CA LYS A 276 39.77 -28.96 -15.10
C LYS A 276 38.35 -29.44 -14.82
N MET A 277 37.42 -28.50 -14.62
CA MET A 277 35.97 -28.78 -14.54
C MET A 277 35.36 -29.04 -15.92
N ASN A 278 36.04 -28.59 -16.99
CA ASN A 278 35.54 -28.54 -18.38
C ASN A 278 34.16 -27.85 -18.49
N ALA A 279 33.97 -26.78 -17.74
CA ALA A 279 32.68 -26.14 -17.50
C ALA A 279 32.71 -24.63 -17.79
N PHE A 280 31.53 -24.05 -18.08
CA PHE A 280 31.37 -22.62 -18.37
C PHE A 280 30.49 -21.92 -17.32
N PHE A 281 31.13 -21.13 -16.46
CA PHE A 281 30.43 -20.18 -15.59
C PHE A 281 29.83 -19.05 -16.41
N ALA A 282 28.57 -18.71 -16.14
CA ALA A 282 27.94 -17.47 -16.61
C ALA A 282 26.75 -17.13 -15.70
N LEU A 283 26.47 -15.84 -15.50
CA LEU A 283 25.46 -15.38 -14.53
C LEU A 283 24.03 -15.90 -14.77
N LYS A 284 23.72 -16.30 -16.01
CA LYS A 284 22.42 -16.88 -16.43
C LYS A 284 22.46 -18.40 -16.61
N SER A 285 23.57 -19.06 -16.26
CA SER A 285 23.75 -20.52 -16.31
C SER A 285 23.43 -21.16 -14.96
N LYS A 286 23.12 -22.47 -14.96
CA LYS A 286 23.04 -23.27 -13.73
C LYS A 286 24.39 -23.34 -13.00
N GLU A 287 25.51 -23.24 -13.71
CA GLU A 287 26.87 -23.16 -13.15
C GLU A 287 27.06 -21.99 -12.17
N LYS A 288 26.23 -20.94 -12.24
CA LYS A 288 26.24 -19.84 -11.26
C LYS A 288 25.94 -20.33 -9.83
N PHE A 289 25.37 -21.51 -9.66
CA PHE A 289 25.04 -22.15 -8.39
C PHE A 289 25.95 -23.34 -8.02
N ASN A 290 26.93 -23.70 -8.87
CA ASN A 290 27.90 -24.73 -8.55
C ASN A 290 28.94 -24.17 -7.54
N PRO A 291 29.08 -24.74 -6.32
CA PRO A 291 30.01 -24.22 -5.31
C PRO A 291 31.48 -24.27 -5.72
N GLU A 292 31.85 -25.10 -6.70
CA GLU A 292 33.26 -25.24 -7.12
C GLU A 292 33.86 -23.95 -7.68
N TRP A 293 33.05 -23.04 -8.23
CA TRP A 293 33.53 -21.73 -8.71
C TRP A 293 33.95 -20.76 -7.58
N TYR A 294 33.45 -20.97 -6.36
CA TYR A 294 33.51 -20.02 -5.26
C TYR A 294 34.55 -20.47 -4.22
N LYS A 295 35.77 -19.93 -4.32
CA LYS A 295 36.90 -20.26 -3.41
C LYS A 295 37.06 -19.24 -2.28
N GLY A 296 37.84 -19.59 -1.27
CA GLY A 296 38.11 -18.73 -0.11
C GLY A 296 37.04 -18.84 0.98
N GLU A 297 36.76 -17.74 1.66
CA GLU A 297 35.69 -17.66 2.66
C GLU A 297 35.02 -16.28 2.61
N PRO A 298 33.75 -16.18 2.20
CA PRO A 298 33.00 -14.93 2.32
C PRO A 298 32.59 -14.71 3.78
N ILE A 299 32.59 -13.46 4.20
CA ILE A 299 32.36 -13.04 5.60
C ILE A 299 31.08 -13.61 6.25
N TRP A 300 30.03 -13.97 5.49
CA TRP A 300 28.83 -14.61 6.06
C TRP A 300 29.08 -16.06 6.54
N LEU A 301 30.09 -16.76 6.02
CA LEU A 301 30.61 -18.02 6.60
C LEU A 301 31.41 -17.73 7.87
N THR A 302 32.34 -16.78 7.81
CA THR A 302 33.19 -16.39 8.95
C THR A 302 32.35 -15.98 10.17
N THR A 303 31.26 -15.26 9.94
CA THR A 303 30.31 -14.89 10.99
C THR A 303 29.58 -16.13 11.53
N LYS A 304 29.14 -17.04 10.66
CA LYS A 304 28.47 -18.28 11.08
C LYS A 304 29.36 -19.17 11.95
N TYR A 305 30.64 -19.31 11.61
CA TYR A 305 31.62 -20.02 12.42
C TYR A 305 31.87 -19.38 13.80
N GLN A 306 31.66 -18.07 13.94
CA GLN A 306 31.73 -17.35 15.21
C GLN A 306 30.41 -17.35 16.01
N GLY A 307 29.39 -18.10 15.56
CA GLY A 307 28.08 -18.18 16.21
C GLY A 307 27.15 -17.00 15.88
N LEU A 308 27.39 -16.33 14.75
CA LEU A 308 26.73 -15.09 14.34
C LEU A 308 25.85 -15.33 13.11
N LYS A 309 24.65 -14.74 13.07
CA LYS A 309 23.72 -14.91 11.93
C LYS A 309 23.89 -13.83 10.87
N SER A 310 23.73 -14.23 9.61
CA SER A 310 23.84 -13.38 8.43
C SER A 310 22.50 -13.24 7.70
N GLY A 311 22.32 -12.12 6.98
CA GLY A 311 21.06 -11.80 6.29
C GLY A 311 21.34 -10.99 5.03
N THR A 312 21.17 -11.60 3.85
CA THR A 312 21.62 -11.06 2.55
C THR A 312 20.46 -10.84 1.57
N PHE A 313 20.48 -9.74 0.82
CA PHE A 313 19.49 -9.43 -0.23
C PHE A 313 20.18 -9.16 -1.58
N PHE A 314 20.72 -10.24 -2.16
CA PHE A 314 21.46 -10.32 -3.43
C PHE A 314 22.95 -9.92 -3.37
N TRP A 315 23.85 -10.89 -3.11
CA TRP A 315 25.26 -10.83 -3.52
C TRP A 315 25.57 -11.92 -4.57
N PRO A 316 26.59 -11.70 -5.40
CA PRO A 316 27.38 -12.79 -5.97
C PRO A 316 27.83 -13.80 -4.89
N GLY A 317 27.32 -15.03 -4.99
CA GLY A 317 27.66 -16.13 -4.07
C GLY A 317 26.82 -16.23 -2.78
N SER A 318 25.95 -15.26 -2.46
CA SER A 318 25.11 -15.36 -1.24
C SER A 318 23.95 -16.37 -1.37
N ASP A 319 23.65 -16.79 -2.60
CA ASP A 319 22.66 -17.81 -2.94
C ASP A 319 23.33 -19.10 -3.48
N VAL A 320 24.50 -19.46 -2.91
CA VAL A 320 25.30 -20.66 -3.24
C VAL A 320 25.82 -21.32 -1.95
N GLU A 321 25.83 -22.65 -1.89
CA GLU A 321 26.28 -23.46 -0.73
C GLU A 321 27.82 -23.54 -0.63
N ILE A 322 28.46 -22.40 -0.40
CA ILE A 322 29.91 -22.30 -0.25
C ILE A 322 30.33 -23.07 1.01
N LYS A 323 31.26 -24.04 0.87
CA LYS A 323 31.60 -25.03 1.92
C LYS A 323 30.37 -25.75 2.53
N GLY A 324 29.28 -25.90 1.78
CA GLY A 324 28.02 -26.47 2.29
C GLY A 324 27.21 -25.53 3.19
N ILE A 325 27.49 -24.21 3.15
CA ILE A 325 26.89 -23.21 4.05
C ILE A 325 26.27 -22.06 3.25
N LEU A 326 24.99 -21.80 3.52
CA LEU A 326 24.26 -20.60 3.12
C LEU A 326 24.16 -19.59 4.29
N PRO A 327 23.95 -18.29 3.99
CA PRO A 327 23.50 -17.31 4.99
C PRO A 327 22.21 -17.76 5.68
N ASP A 328 22.01 -17.36 6.94
CA ASP A 328 20.84 -17.73 7.73
C ASP A 328 19.53 -17.19 7.15
N ILE A 329 19.60 -16.03 6.49
CA ILE A 329 18.57 -15.52 5.60
C ILE A 329 19.24 -15.07 4.30
N TYR A 330 18.74 -15.56 3.17
CA TYR A 330 19.20 -15.15 1.83
C TYR A 330 18.01 -15.02 0.87
N LYS A 331 18.29 -14.48 -0.32
CA LYS A 331 17.35 -14.44 -1.45
C LYS A 331 18.07 -14.86 -2.73
N MET A 332 17.48 -15.82 -3.45
CA MET A 332 17.85 -16.14 -4.83
C MET A 332 17.77 -14.87 -5.68
N TYR A 333 18.80 -14.56 -6.47
CA TYR A 333 18.81 -13.33 -7.27
C TYR A 333 17.61 -13.22 -8.21
N ASN A 334 16.85 -12.12 -8.08
CA ASN A 334 15.77 -11.74 -8.98
C ASN A 334 15.78 -10.22 -9.19
N GLY A 335 16.34 -9.77 -10.32
CA GLY A 335 16.44 -8.35 -10.66
C GLY A 335 15.08 -7.61 -10.71
N SER A 336 13.98 -8.34 -10.96
CA SER A 336 12.63 -7.77 -11.09
C SER A 336 12.00 -7.29 -9.78
N ILE A 337 12.60 -7.59 -8.61
CA ILE A 337 12.07 -7.13 -7.31
C ILE A 337 12.37 -5.62 -7.15
N PRO A 338 11.37 -4.74 -6.94
CA PRO A 338 11.56 -3.30 -6.70
C PRO A 338 12.54 -3.02 -5.56
N PHE A 339 13.30 -1.92 -5.65
CA PHE A 339 14.36 -1.62 -4.67
C PHE A 339 13.81 -1.39 -3.26
N GLU A 340 12.60 -0.85 -3.17
CA GLU A 340 11.86 -0.55 -1.95
C GLU A 340 11.45 -1.83 -1.21
N GLU A 341 11.03 -2.88 -1.91
CA GLU A 341 10.76 -4.20 -1.29
C GLU A 341 12.03 -4.78 -0.68
N ARG A 342 13.19 -4.61 -1.33
CA ARG A 342 14.48 -5.04 -0.79
C ARG A 342 14.76 -4.31 0.53
N ILE A 343 14.61 -2.98 0.54
CA ILE A 343 14.81 -2.12 1.72
C ILE A 343 13.80 -2.42 2.84
N LEU A 344 12.54 -2.69 2.53
CA LEU A 344 11.54 -3.02 3.54
C LEU A 344 11.74 -4.41 4.14
N ALA A 345 12.21 -5.38 3.35
CA ALA A 345 12.70 -6.64 3.89
C ALA A 345 13.92 -6.42 4.80
N VAL A 346 14.88 -5.54 4.43
CA VAL A 346 16.00 -5.14 5.30
C VAL A 346 15.51 -4.63 6.65
N LEU A 347 14.57 -3.68 6.65
CA LEU A 347 14.04 -3.06 7.87
C LEU A 347 13.26 -4.09 8.73
N LYS A 348 12.44 -4.94 8.12
CA LYS A 348 11.72 -6.03 8.83
C LYS A 348 12.69 -7.03 9.47
N TRP A 349 13.80 -7.37 8.80
CA TRP A 349 14.83 -8.28 9.31
C TRP A 349 15.61 -7.68 10.51
N LEU A 350 15.67 -6.36 10.64
CA LEU A 350 16.22 -5.68 11.82
C LEU A 350 15.25 -5.68 13.02
N GLN A 351 13.95 -5.95 12.82
CA GLN A 351 12.89 -5.89 13.83
C GLN A 351 12.52 -7.23 14.50
N LEU A 352 12.86 -8.39 13.88
CA LEU A 352 12.60 -9.76 14.38
C LEU A 352 12.94 -9.96 15.88
N PRO A 353 12.41 -10.94 16.64
CA PRO A 353 12.70 -11.04 18.08
C PRO A 353 14.20 -11.34 18.40
N LYS A 354 14.64 -11.17 19.66
CA LYS A 354 16.08 -11.19 20.05
C LYS A 354 16.74 -12.57 19.97
N ASP A 355 15.96 -13.63 19.94
CA ASP A 355 16.35 -15.02 19.69
C ASP A 355 16.52 -15.31 18.19
N GLU A 356 15.58 -14.87 17.35
CA GLU A 356 15.73 -14.87 15.89
C GLU A 356 16.90 -13.96 15.45
N ARG A 357 17.06 -12.80 16.09
CA ARG A 357 18.25 -11.92 16.05
C ARG A 357 19.28 -12.25 17.14
N ARG A 358 19.44 -13.51 17.59
CA ARG A 358 20.60 -13.84 18.45
C ARG A 358 21.83 -13.80 17.57
N THR A 359 22.37 -12.59 17.45
CA THR A 359 23.18 -12.12 16.32
C THR A 359 24.03 -10.97 16.80
N ARG A 360 25.11 -11.31 17.51
CA ARG A 360 26.28 -10.44 17.54
C ARG A 360 26.74 -10.28 16.09
N PHE A 361 26.71 -9.06 15.54
CA PHE A 361 27.23 -8.66 14.22
C PHE A 361 26.65 -9.31 12.93
N PHE A 362 26.79 -8.53 11.83
CA PHE A 362 26.76 -8.94 10.42
C PHE A 362 25.49 -9.49 9.74
N ARG A 363 24.32 -8.87 9.96
CA ARG A 363 23.28 -8.80 8.89
C ARG A 363 23.74 -7.87 7.76
N SER A 364 24.67 -8.34 6.94
CA SER A 364 25.08 -7.63 5.74
C SER A 364 23.98 -7.68 4.70
N PHE A 365 23.10 -6.68 4.71
CA PHE A 365 22.24 -6.37 3.56
C PHE A 365 23.04 -5.61 2.50
N ILE A 366 24.12 -6.26 2.06
CA ILE A 366 24.25 -6.69 0.67
C ILE A 366 22.94 -6.44 -0.08
N TRP A 367 22.98 -5.40 -0.88
CA TRP A 367 21.99 -4.99 -1.87
C TRP A 367 22.80 -4.67 -3.12
N THR A 368 22.34 -5.12 -4.28
CA THR A 368 23.01 -4.86 -5.57
C THR A 368 22.02 -4.35 -6.61
N SER A 369 22.36 -3.23 -7.24
CA SER A 369 21.65 -2.64 -8.38
C SER A 369 22.24 -3.13 -9.71
N GLN A 370 22.40 -4.45 -9.85
CA GLN A 370 22.77 -5.05 -11.14
C GLN A 370 21.71 -4.69 -12.20
N GLN A 371 22.19 -4.12 -13.31
CA GLN A 371 21.44 -3.90 -14.56
C GLN A 371 21.72 -5.05 -15.54
#